data_AF-A0A7E5WHX8-F1
#
_entry.id   AF-A0A7E5WHX8-F1
#
_cell.length_a   1.000
_cell.length_b   1.000
_cell.length_c   1.000
_cell.angle_alpha   90.00
_cell.angle_beta   90.00
_cell.angle_gamma   90.00
#
_symmetry.space_group_name_H-M   'P 1'
#
loop_
_entity.id
_entity.type
_entity.pdbx_description
1 polymer ?
#
loop_
_entity_poly.entity_id
_entity_poly.type
_entity_poly.pdbx_seq_one_letter_code
_entity_poly.pdbx_strand_id
1 'polypeptide(L)'
;MSKSKVVLRDISPIMQKFRDFLLGRKHTNALRFEPLIADRTQPPPEIPDGVSHKHSHNYYFTRDARREVAPPMDLTKKLLEASSDKGGEKQAANVRPTPGPVYQWDSHY
;
A
#
# COMPACT_ATOMS: atom_id res chain seq x y z
N MET A 1 19.74 18.05 -15.40
CA MET A 1 20.16 16.91 -16.24
C MET A 1 20.65 17.44 -17.58
N SER A 2 21.94 17.23 -17.89
CA SER A 2 22.52 17.62 -19.17
C SER A 2 21.82 16.83 -20.28
N LYS A 3 21.22 17.50 -21.28
CA LYS A 3 20.67 16.82 -22.45
C LYS A 3 21.84 16.11 -23.15
N SER A 4 21.80 14.78 -23.22
CA SER A 4 22.81 14.00 -23.92
C SER A 4 22.94 14.51 -25.36
N LYS A 5 24.17 14.82 -25.80
CA LYS A 5 24.46 15.28 -27.17
C LYS A 5 24.18 14.24 -28.25
N VAL A 6 23.86 13.00 -27.88
CA VAL A 6 23.65 11.88 -28.79
C VAL A 6 22.17 11.73 -29.12
N VAL A 7 21.85 11.73 -30.42
CA VAL A 7 20.50 11.42 -30.91
C VAL A 7 20.20 9.95 -30.61
N LEU A 8 19.07 9.69 -29.95
CA LEU A 8 18.62 8.34 -29.64
C LEU A 8 18.34 7.57 -30.94
N ARG A 9 18.68 6.27 -30.95
CA ARG A 9 18.44 5.43 -32.12
C ARG A 9 16.93 5.32 -32.39
N ASP A 10 16.54 5.67 -33.60
CA ASP A 10 15.19 5.46 -34.15
C ASP A 10 15.30 5.09 -35.64
N ILE A 11 14.17 4.80 -36.28
CA ILE A 11 14.07 4.53 -37.72
C ILE A 11 14.39 5.79 -38.55
N SER A 12 14.54 5.64 -39.87
CA SER A 12 14.85 6.78 -40.76
C SER A 12 13.76 7.87 -40.70
N PRO A 13 14.10 9.15 -40.90
CA PRO A 13 13.14 10.26 -40.73
C PRO A 13 11.86 10.15 -41.58
N ILE A 14 11.95 9.55 -42.78
CA ILE A 14 10.79 9.30 -43.64
C ILE A 14 9.86 8.27 -43.00
N MET A 15 10.43 7.17 -42.48
CA MET A 15 9.67 6.14 -41.79
C MET A 15 9.09 6.62 -40.46
N GLN A 16 9.75 7.54 -39.76
CA GLN A 16 9.20 8.20 -38.57
C GLN A 16 7.92 8.97 -38.91
N LYS A 17 7.94 9.79 -39.97
CA LYS A 17 6.76 10.54 -40.42
C LYS A 17 5.63 9.62 -40.86
N PHE A 18 5.96 8.54 -41.57
CA PHE A 18 4.97 7.54 -41.97
C PHE A 18 4.31 6.85 -40.76
N ARG A 19 5.12 6.46 -39.76
CA ARG A 19 4.64 5.90 -38.49
C ARG A 19 3.75 6.88 -37.73
N ASP A 20 4.18 8.13 -37.59
CA ASP A 20 3.42 9.16 -36.87
C ASP A 20 2.09 9.48 -37.56
N PHE A 21 2.06 9.44 -38.90
CA PHE A 21 0.84 9.58 -39.69
C PHE A 21 -0.13 8.42 -39.42
N LEU A 22 0.32 7.17 -39.51
CA LEU A 22 -0.53 6.00 -39.25
C LEU A 22 -1.01 5.92 -37.80
N LEU A 23 -0.21 6.41 -36.84
CA LEU A 23 -0.58 6.43 -35.43
C LEU A 23 -1.52 7.59 -35.05
N GLY A 24 -1.65 8.61 -35.91
CA GLY A 24 -2.38 9.85 -35.58
C GLY A 24 -1.76 10.66 -34.44
N ARG A 25 -0.53 10.32 -34.02
CA ARG A 25 0.21 10.97 -32.93
C ARG A 25 1.71 10.75 -33.10
N LYS A 26 2.51 11.60 -32.46
CA LYS A 26 3.97 11.39 -32.36
C LYS A 26 4.26 10.09 -31.61
N HIS A 27 5.07 9.23 -32.20
CA HIS A 27 5.47 7.99 -31.57
C HIS A 27 6.34 8.25 -30.33
N THR A 28 5.95 7.65 -29.21
CA THR A 28 6.72 7.62 -27.97
C THR A 28 7.59 6.36 -27.94
N ASN A 29 8.90 6.53 -28.06
CA ASN A 29 9.84 5.40 -28.06
C ASN A 29 9.89 4.74 -26.67
N ALA A 30 9.55 3.45 -26.59
CA ALA A 30 9.54 2.67 -25.35
C ALA A 30 10.88 1.98 -25.04
N LEU A 31 11.87 2.10 -25.93
CA LEU A 31 13.18 1.52 -25.74
C LEU A 31 13.96 2.27 -24.65
N ARG A 32 14.78 1.50 -23.92
CA ARG A 32 15.68 2.04 -22.90
C ARG A 32 17.01 2.40 -23.53
N PHE A 33 17.41 3.65 -23.35
CA PHE A 33 18.70 4.16 -23.81
C PHE A 33 19.54 4.57 -22.61
N GLU A 34 20.85 4.38 -22.72
CA GLU A 34 21.86 4.70 -21.69
C GLU A 34 21.67 6.08 -21.03
N PRO A 35 21.49 7.20 -21.77
CA PRO A 35 21.33 8.52 -21.13
C PRO A 35 19.98 8.72 -20.41
N LEU A 36 19.01 7.81 -20.58
CA LEU A 36 17.68 7.89 -19.99
C LEU A 36 17.48 6.90 -18.83
N ILE A 37 18.49 6.08 -18.54
CA ILE A 37 18.46 5.12 -17.45
C ILE A 37 19.54 5.46 -16.43
N ALA A 38 19.32 5.07 -15.17
CA ALA A 38 20.39 5.12 -14.19
C ALA A 38 21.51 4.13 -14.57
N ASP A 39 22.74 4.46 -14.18
CA ASP A 39 23.88 3.58 -14.38
C ASP A 39 23.68 2.21 -13.70
N ARG A 40 24.31 1.17 -14.24
CA ARG A 40 24.24 -0.16 -13.61
C ARG A 40 25.00 -0.23 -12.30
N THR A 41 26.05 0.56 -12.17
CA THR A 41 26.85 0.68 -10.97
C THR A 41 26.41 1.92 -10.22
N GLN A 42 25.99 1.75 -8.97
CA GLN A 42 25.58 2.85 -8.10
C GLN A 42 26.62 3.03 -6.98
N PRO A 43 26.84 4.25 -6.49
CA PRO A 43 27.69 4.46 -5.31
C PRO A 43 27.08 3.76 -4.09
N PRO A 44 27.89 3.38 -3.09
CA PRO A 44 27.37 2.84 -1.84
C PRO A 44 26.39 3.83 -1.18
N PRO A 45 25.16 3.42 -0.82
CA PRO A 45 24.20 4.30 -0.16
C PRO A 45 24.48 4.40 1.35
N GLU A 46 24.15 5.55 1.94
CA GLU A 46 24.03 5.73 3.39
C GLU A 46 22.54 5.70 3.75
N ILE A 47 22.10 4.62 4.39
CA ILE A 47 20.68 4.38 4.70
C ILE A 47 20.38 4.90 6.11
N PRO A 48 19.28 5.65 6.32
CA PRO A 48 18.92 6.11 7.66
C PRO A 48 18.51 4.94 8.56
N ASP A 49 18.82 5.09 9.84
CA ASP A 49 18.45 4.12 10.85
C ASP A 49 16.93 4.03 11.04
N GLY A 50 16.45 2.82 11.37
CA GLY A 50 15.06 2.58 11.77
C GLY A 50 14.73 3.11 13.18
N VAL A 51 13.44 3.23 13.48
CA VAL A 51 12.90 3.82 14.74
C VAL A 51 13.40 3.20 16.05
N SER A 52 13.93 1.96 16.00
CA SER A 52 14.46 1.23 17.15
C SER A 52 15.99 1.31 17.26
N HIS A 53 16.69 2.15 16.50
CA HIS A 53 18.12 2.44 16.71
C HIS A 53 18.27 3.58 17.73
N LYS A 54 17.83 3.32 18.97
CA LYS A 54 17.91 4.27 20.08
C LYS A 54 18.85 3.72 21.15
N HIS A 55 19.71 4.58 21.70
CA HIS A 55 20.68 4.21 22.73
C HIS A 55 20.06 3.97 24.12
N SER A 56 18.91 4.58 24.41
CA SER A 56 18.21 4.45 25.70
C SER A 56 16.68 4.37 25.49
N HIS A 57 15.96 3.95 26.53
CA HIS A 57 14.49 3.80 26.52
C HIS A 57 13.95 2.98 25.34
N ASN A 58 14.61 1.86 25.04
CA ASN A 58 14.32 1.03 23.87
C ASN A 58 14.35 -0.47 24.21
N TYR A 59 13.77 -0.82 25.35
CA TYR A 59 13.69 -2.20 25.78
C TYR A 59 12.80 -3.01 24.83
N TYR A 60 13.26 -4.20 24.45
CA TYR A 60 12.53 -5.02 23.48
C TYR A 60 11.13 -5.42 23.98
N PHE A 61 10.97 -5.63 25.29
CA PHE A 61 9.68 -6.06 25.87
C PHE A 61 8.55 -5.04 25.68
N THR A 62 8.85 -3.74 25.53
CA THR A 62 7.83 -2.70 25.32
C THR A 62 7.38 -2.57 23.86
N ARG A 63 7.99 -3.33 22.94
CA ARG A 63 7.70 -3.28 21.50
C ARG A 63 7.61 -4.67 20.85
N ASP A 64 7.55 -5.73 21.65
CA ASP A 64 7.45 -7.09 21.15
C ASP A 64 5.98 -7.45 20.90
N ALA A 65 5.45 -6.99 19.76
CA ALA A 65 4.08 -7.28 19.34
C ALA A 65 3.78 -8.78 19.23
N ARG A 66 4.80 -9.65 19.08
CA ARG A 66 4.61 -11.11 19.05
C ARG A 66 4.11 -11.65 20.39
N ARG A 67 4.42 -10.96 21.49
CA ARG A 67 3.99 -11.32 22.86
C ARG A 67 2.70 -10.61 23.28
N GLU A 68 2.24 -9.63 22.50
CA GLU A 68 0.96 -8.93 22.73
C GLU A 68 -0.23 -9.73 22.20
N VAL A 69 0.01 -10.73 21.34
CA VAL A 69 -1.04 -11.59 20.79
C VAL A 69 -1.64 -12.46 21.90
N ALA A 70 -2.88 -12.16 22.28
CA ALA A 70 -3.68 -13.00 23.16
C ALA A 70 -4.43 -14.10 22.37
N PRO A 71 -4.75 -15.24 23.01
CA PRO A 71 -5.66 -16.22 22.42
C PRO A 71 -7.01 -15.59 22.05
N PRO A 72 -7.69 -16.11 21.01
CA PRO A 72 -9.00 -15.62 20.62
C PRO A 72 -10.01 -15.78 21.76
N MET A 73 -10.88 -14.78 21.90
CA MET A 73 -11.90 -14.76 22.95
C MET A 73 -13.10 -15.62 22.54
N ASP A 74 -13.48 -16.55 23.41
CA ASP A 74 -14.68 -17.37 23.23
C ASP A 74 -15.93 -16.57 23.66
N LEU A 75 -16.72 -16.16 22.67
CA LEU A 75 -17.93 -15.37 22.89
C LEU A 75 -19.02 -16.15 23.64
N THR A 76 -19.08 -17.48 23.51
CA THR A 76 -20.12 -18.27 24.17
C THR A 76 -19.94 -18.21 25.69
N LYS A 77 -18.73 -18.47 26.19
CA LYS A 77 -18.38 -18.38 27.61
C LYS A 77 -18.54 -16.95 28.15
N LYS A 78 -18.07 -15.95 27.40
CA LYS A 78 -18.16 -14.54 27.82
C LYS A 78 -19.59 -14.00 27.87
N LEU A 79 -20.45 -14.39 26.92
CA LEU A 79 -21.85 -13.94 26.87
C LEU A 79 -22.75 -14.75 27.81
N LEU A 80 -22.37 -15.99 28.18
CA LEU A 80 -23.06 -16.75 29.23
C LEU A 80 -22.95 -16.06 30.59
N GLU A 81 -21.78 -15.52 30.96
CA GLU A 81 -21.62 -14.76 32.21
C GLU A 81 -22.47 -13.48 32.21
N ALA A 82 -22.44 -12.69 31.12
CA ALA A 82 -23.25 -11.47 30.98
C ALA A 82 -24.76 -11.72 30.78
N SER A 83 -25.17 -12.95 30.48
CA SER A 83 -26.58 -13.31 30.34
C SER A 83 -27.16 -14.06 31.55
N SER A 84 -26.32 -14.43 32.52
CA SER A 84 -26.70 -15.25 33.68
C SER A 84 -27.29 -14.48 34.86
N ASP A 85 -27.28 -13.14 34.86
CA ASP A 85 -27.96 -12.37 35.90
C ASP A 85 -29.39 -11.96 35.53
N LYS A 86 -30.30 -12.56 36.30
CA LYS A 86 -31.72 -12.23 36.53
C LYS A 86 -32.65 -12.66 35.41
N GLY A 87 -33.26 -13.85 35.60
CA GLY A 87 -34.30 -14.49 34.79
C GLY A 87 -35.58 -13.67 34.56
N GLY A 88 -35.44 -12.48 33.98
CA GLY A 88 -36.50 -11.70 33.37
C GLY A 88 -36.43 -11.80 31.85
N GLU A 89 -37.57 -11.76 31.19
CA GLU A 89 -37.68 -11.80 29.73
C GLU A 89 -36.88 -10.64 29.10
N LYS A 90 -35.87 -10.97 28.30
CA LYS A 90 -35.13 -9.97 27.52
C LYS A 90 -35.98 -9.59 26.32
N GLN A 91 -36.39 -8.32 26.26
CA GLN A 91 -37.05 -7.78 25.07
C GLN A 91 -36.13 -7.94 23.87
N ALA A 92 -36.67 -8.44 22.75
CA ALA A 92 -35.92 -8.57 21.51
C ALA A 92 -35.40 -7.18 21.10
N ALA A 93 -34.09 -7.08 20.88
CA ALA A 93 -33.50 -5.83 20.38
C ALA A 93 -34.11 -5.52 19.00
N ASN A 94 -34.75 -4.35 18.87
CA ASN A 94 -35.39 -3.92 17.62
C ASN A 94 -34.41 -3.70 16.47
N VAL A 95 -33.11 -3.57 16.75
CA VAL A 95 -32.05 -3.38 15.76
C VAL A 95 -31.10 -4.57 15.80
N ARG A 96 -30.92 -5.23 14.66
CA ARG A 96 -30.00 -6.34 14.51
C ARG A 96 -28.56 -5.80 14.50
N PRO A 97 -27.62 -6.38 15.29
CA PRO A 97 -26.23 -5.96 15.25
C PRO A 97 -25.64 -6.25 13.86
N THR A 98 -24.99 -5.25 13.26
CA THR A 98 -24.22 -5.40 12.01
C THR A 98 -22.72 -5.43 12.33
N PRO A 99 -21.88 -6.18 11.59
CA PRO A 99 -20.43 -6.25 11.83
C PRO A 99 -19.68 -4.92 11.65
N GLY A 100 -20.30 -3.94 11.01
CA GLY A 100 -19.75 -2.61 10.76
C GLY A 100 -20.71 -1.76 9.93
N PRO A 101 -20.37 -0.48 9.69
CA PRO A 101 -21.14 0.39 8.81
C PRO A 101 -20.98 -0.02 7.34
N VAL A 102 -22.02 0.22 6.54
CA VAL A 102 -21.97 0.07 5.08
C VAL A 102 -21.45 1.37 4.48
N TYR A 103 -20.33 1.32 3.77
CA TYR A 103 -19.78 2.49 3.07
C TYR A 103 -20.17 2.45 1.59
N GLN A 104 -21.00 3.40 1.16
CA GLN A 104 -21.33 3.61 -0.24
C GLN A 104 -20.40 4.68 -0.81
N TRP A 105 -19.36 4.23 -1.52
CA TRP A 105 -18.30 5.11 -2.06
C TRP A 105 -18.80 6.09 -3.12
N ASP A 106 -19.91 5.78 -3.80
CA ASP A 106 -20.47 6.53 -4.94
C ASP A 106 -21.89 7.08 -4.70
N SER A 107 -22.43 7.01 -3.48
CA SER A 107 -23.77 7.58 -3.24
C SER A 107 -23.68 9.10 -3.15
N HIS A 108 -23.95 9.76 -4.27
CA HIS A 108 -24.26 11.19 -4.27
C HIS A 108 -25.69 11.39 -3.77
N TYR A 109 -25.78 11.76 -2.48
CA TYR A 109 -27.01 12.03 -1.71
C TYR A 109 -27.84 10.82 -1.31
#